data_AF-A0A661RDV9-F1
#
_entry.id   AF-A0A661RDV9-F1
#
_cell.length_a   1.000
_cell.length_b   1.000
_cell.length_c   1.000
_cell.angle_alpha   90.00
_cell.angle_beta   90.00
_cell.angle_gamma   90.00
#
_symmetry.space_group_name_H-M   'P 1'
#
loop_
_entity.id
_entity.type
_entity.pdbx_description
1 polymer ?
#
loop_
_entity_poly.entity_id
_entity_poly.type
_entity_poly.pdbx_seq_one_letter_code
_entity_poly.pdbx_strand_id
1 'polypeptide(L)'
;MKKRIKVWFHSDSNSDIKEISIHKLGVFFFIIVAMVAGGSLSFLGYDYYRLKTMSFKNKALAQTIDSYRNDIRNQREQIQAFAKNIEVLKEQVDTLSKLEGKVRLIADIKKSGESSGFIGIGGIPENDLDPDISLETRHNNLIREMHQQVNQTTLAVEQQVLNFEDLIKHLEKKKNLLASTPSIRPVDGWITSKFG
;
A
#
# COMPACT_ATOMS: atom_id res chain seq x y z
N MET A 1 62.00 41.65 44.92
CA MET A 1 63.13 40.96 44.24
C MET A 1 62.66 40.44 42.87
N LYS A 2 63.00 41.11 41.76
CA LYS A 2 62.54 40.74 40.40
C LYS A 2 63.35 39.57 39.85
N LYS A 3 62.81 38.35 39.93
CA LYS A 3 63.44 37.14 39.36
C LYS A 3 63.33 37.17 37.83
N ARG A 4 64.44 37.43 37.13
CA ARG A 4 64.56 37.46 35.66
C ARG A 4 65.23 36.18 35.16
N ILE A 5 64.80 35.64 34.03
CA ILE A 5 65.51 34.55 33.33
C ILE A 5 66.33 35.22 32.22
N LYS A 6 67.64 34.93 32.17
CA LYS A 6 68.52 35.33 31.08
C LYS A 6 68.77 34.11 30.19
N VAL A 7 68.33 34.16 28.95
CA VAL A 7 68.62 33.13 27.94
C VAL A 7 69.75 33.65 27.07
N TRP A 8 70.82 32.86 26.94
CA TRP A 8 72.00 33.19 26.16
C TRP A 8 72.01 32.33 24.91
N PHE A 9 71.97 32.95 23.73
CA PHE A 9 72.15 32.26 22.46
C PHE A 9 73.61 32.38 22.04
N HIS A 10 74.30 31.25 21.90
CA HIS A 10 75.62 31.20 21.28
C HIS A 10 75.45 30.87 19.79
N SER A 11 76.02 31.69 18.93
CA SER A 11 76.28 31.35 17.53
C SER A 11 77.79 31.51 17.33
N ASP A 12 78.42 30.45 16.82
CA ASP A 12 79.86 30.17 16.88
C ASP A 12 80.78 31.13 16.09
N SER A 13 80.29 32.27 15.58
CA SER A 13 81.05 32.99 14.53
C SER A 13 81.22 34.50 14.69
N ASN A 14 80.61 35.20 15.64
CA ASN A 14 81.07 36.56 15.97
C ASN A 14 80.53 37.02 17.32
N SER A 15 81.40 37.66 18.07
CA SER A 15 81.41 37.87 19.53
C SER A 15 80.36 38.84 20.07
N ASP A 16 79.15 38.87 19.53
CA ASP A 16 78.09 39.75 20.01
C ASP A 16 77.02 38.97 20.75
N ILE A 17 77.14 38.99 22.07
CA ILE A 17 76.24 38.32 22.99
C ILE A 17 74.96 39.16 23.09
N LYS A 18 73.89 38.73 22.39
CA LYS A 18 72.56 39.31 22.58
C LYS A 18 71.86 38.67 23.78
N GLU A 19 71.92 39.36 24.92
CA GLU A 19 71.15 38.99 26.11
C GLU A 19 69.68 39.45 25.98
N ILE A 20 68.74 38.51 25.92
CA ILE A 20 67.31 38.82 26.04
C ILE A 20 66.87 38.52 27.47
N SER A 21 66.58 39.56 28.24
CA SER A 21 66.06 39.41 29.61
C SER A 21 64.53 39.33 29.59
N ILE A 22 63.98 38.15 29.87
CA ILE A 22 62.53 37.93 29.86
C ILE A 22 62.01 37.90 31.31
N HIS A 23 60.87 38.55 31.55
CA HIS A 23 60.23 38.56 32.86
C HIS A 23 59.57 37.19 33.11
N LYS A 24 59.91 36.50 34.22
CA LYS A 24 59.33 35.17 34.56
C LYS A 24 57.80 35.15 34.51
N LEU A 25 57.17 36.25 34.91
CA LEU A 25 55.72 36.40 34.91
C LEU A 25 55.12 36.38 33.49
N GLY A 26 55.82 36.97 32.51
CA GLY A 26 55.34 37.05 31.13
C GLY A 26 55.40 35.70 30.41
N VAL A 27 56.46 34.92 30.64
CA VAL A 27 56.58 33.55 30.13
C VAL A 27 55.48 32.66 30.72
N PHE A 28 55.23 32.77 32.03
CA PHE A 28 54.18 32.00 32.69
C PHE A 28 52.77 32.37 32.17
N PHE A 29 52.49 33.66 31.99
CA PHE A 29 51.22 34.11 31.38
C PHE A 29 51.07 33.59 29.94
N PHE A 30 52.13 33.63 29.14
CA PHE A 30 52.12 33.10 27.78
C PHE A 30 51.84 31.59 27.74
N ILE A 31 52.42 30.80 28.65
CA ILE A 31 52.15 29.35 28.75
C ILE A 31 50.69 29.10 29.13
N ILE A 32 50.13 29.85 30.08
CA ILE A 32 48.71 29.72 30.47
C ILE A 32 47.81 30.06 29.28
N VAL A 33 48.08 31.16 28.57
CA VAL A 33 47.31 31.55 27.38
C VAL A 33 47.40 30.49 26.30
N ALA A 34 48.59 29.93 26.04
CA ALA A 34 48.77 28.85 25.07
C ALA A 34 48.00 27.58 25.46
N MET A 35 47.96 27.23 26.75
CA MET A 35 47.24 26.07 27.25
C MET A 35 45.72 26.26 27.16
N VAL A 36 45.22 27.45 27.49
CA VAL A 36 43.80 27.81 27.33
C VAL A 36 43.41 27.83 25.85
N ALA A 37 44.25 28.40 24.98
CA ALA A 37 44.03 28.40 23.54
C ALA A 37 44.00 26.97 22.99
N GLY A 38 44.97 26.12 23.36
CA GLY A 38 45.01 24.72 22.95
C GLY A 38 43.79 23.91 23.44
N GLY A 39 43.37 24.13 24.69
CA GLY A 39 42.15 23.53 25.23
C GLY A 39 40.90 23.99 24.49
N SER A 40 40.80 25.28 24.17
CA SER A 40 39.66 25.84 23.42
C SER A 40 39.58 25.29 21.99
N LEU A 41 40.70 25.19 21.27
CA LEU A 41 40.74 24.58 19.94
C LEU A 41 40.36 23.10 19.99
N SER A 42 40.83 22.37 21.00
CA SER A 42 40.50 20.95 21.17
C SER A 42 39.01 20.75 21.45
N PHE A 43 38.42 21.62 22.29
CA PHE A 43 36.98 21.59 22.58
C PHE A 43 36.15 21.93 21.34
N LEU A 44 36.51 22.98 20.60
CA LEU A 44 35.83 23.37 19.36
C LEU A 44 35.95 22.30 18.28
N GLY A 45 37.12 21.66 18.15
CA GLY A 45 37.33 20.53 17.25
C GLY A 45 36.44 19.35 17.61
N TYR A 46 36.42 18.94 18.89
CA TYR A 46 35.56 17.86 19.37
C TYR A 46 34.08 18.16 19.12
N ASP A 47 33.62 19.38 19.42
CA ASP A 47 32.24 19.79 19.21
C ASP A 47 31.87 19.80 17.73
N TYR A 48 32.76 20.30 16.86
CA TYR A 48 32.56 20.27 15.40
C TYR A 48 32.48 18.84 14.85
N TYR A 49 33.37 17.93 15.27
CA TYR A 49 33.30 16.52 14.90
C TYR A 49 32.00 15.87 15.40
N ARG A 50 31.57 16.18 16.62
CA ARG A 50 30.31 15.68 17.20
C ARG A 50 29.09 16.18 16.41
N LEU A 51 29.00 17.48 16.10
CA LEU A 51 27.92 18.05 15.29
C LEU A 51 27.87 17.43 13.90
N LYS A 52 29.03 17.27 13.25
CA LYS A 52 29.10 16.67 11.92
C LYS A 52 28.59 15.23 11.94
N THR A 53 28.95 14.44 12.96
CA THR A 53 28.49 13.05 13.10
C THR A 53 26.97 12.96 13.33
N MET A 54 26.38 13.90 14.09
CA MET A 54 24.93 13.99 14.28
C MET A 54 24.20 14.38 13.00
N SER A 55 24.76 15.29 12.20
CA SER A 55 24.15 15.70 10.92
C SER A 55 24.06 14.55 9.91
N PHE A 56 25.08 13.68 9.85
CA PHE A 56 25.05 12.48 9.00
C PHE A 56 23.98 11.49 9.43
N LYS A 57 23.84 11.24 10.74
CA LYS A 57 22.79 10.35 11.27
C LYS A 57 21.39 10.89 10.98
N ASN A 58 21.17 12.20 11.13
CA ASN A 58 19.90 12.84 10.80
C ASN A 58 19.59 12.74 9.31
N LYS A 59 20.58 12.91 8.43
CA LYS A 59 20.40 12.76 6.99
C LYS A 59 20.07 11.31 6.59
N ALA A 60 20.76 10.34 7.16
CA ALA A 60 20.47 8.93 6.93
C ALA A 60 19.05 8.57 7.41
N LEU A 61 18.65 9.05 8.60
CA LEU A 61 17.31 8.83 9.13
C LEU A 61 16.24 9.49 8.24
N ALA A 62 16.47 10.72 7.76
CA ALA A 62 15.57 11.40 6.85
C ALA A 62 15.38 10.60 5.54
N GLN A 63 16.48 10.11 4.96
CA GLN A 63 16.42 9.25 3.77
C GLN A 63 15.63 7.97 4.01
N THR A 64 15.82 7.32 5.17
CA THR A 64 15.05 6.13 5.55
C THR A 64 13.56 6.43 5.73
N ILE A 65 13.22 7.59 6.30
CA ILE A 65 11.81 8.01 6.42
C ILE A 65 11.21 8.26 5.03
N ASP A 66 11.95 8.89 4.13
CA ASP A 66 11.47 9.17 2.78
C ASP A 66 11.30 7.88 1.95
N SER A 67 12.18 6.88 2.11
CA SER A 67 11.98 5.58 1.47
C SER A 67 10.73 4.88 2.00
N TYR A 68 10.50 4.86 3.31
CA TYR A 68 9.29 4.26 3.88
C TYR A 68 8.02 4.99 3.45
N ARG A 69 8.06 6.33 3.32
CA ARG A 69 6.92 7.10 2.79
C ARG A 69 6.62 6.74 1.35
N ASN A 70 7.64 6.56 0.53
CA ASN A 70 7.47 6.15 -0.86
C ASN A 70 6.88 4.73 -0.95
N ASP A 71 7.36 3.79 -0.13
CA ASP A 71 6.83 2.43 -0.10
C ASP A 71 5.35 2.40 0.34
N ILE A 72 4.99 3.18 1.37
CA ILE A 72 3.59 3.31 1.83
C ILE A 72 2.72 3.91 0.72
N ARG A 73 3.22 4.92 -0.01
CA ARG A 73 2.49 5.53 -1.13
C ARG A 73 2.24 4.50 -2.22
N ASN A 74 3.26 3.76 -2.65
CA ASN A 74 3.14 2.72 -3.65
C ASN A 74 2.15 1.62 -3.24
N GLN A 75 2.18 1.20 -1.96
CA GLN A 75 1.22 0.23 -1.43
C GLN A 75 -0.21 0.76 -1.47
N ARG A 76 -0.43 2.05 -1.15
CA ARG A 76 -1.75 2.68 -1.20
C ARG A 76 -2.28 2.79 -2.63
N GLU A 77 -1.44 3.14 -3.59
CA GLU A 77 -1.80 3.14 -5.02
C GLU A 77 -2.20 1.74 -5.50
N GLN A 78 -1.50 0.69 -5.07
CA GLN A 78 -1.86 -0.70 -5.38
C GLN A 78 -3.21 -1.11 -4.76
N ILE A 79 -3.49 -0.68 -3.52
CA ILE A 79 -4.78 -0.94 -2.86
C ILE A 79 -5.93 -0.29 -3.64
N GLN A 80 -5.77 0.95 -4.10
CA GLN A 80 -6.78 1.63 -4.92
C GLN A 80 -7.01 0.91 -6.26
N ALA A 81 -5.93 0.48 -6.93
CA ALA A 81 -6.04 -0.30 -8.15
C ALA A 81 -6.78 -1.62 -7.92
N PHE A 82 -6.54 -2.29 -6.78
CA PHE A 82 -7.23 -3.51 -6.41
C PHE A 82 -8.71 -3.27 -6.11
N ALA A 83 -9.07 -2.20 -5.40
CA ALA A 83 -10.45 -1.81 -5.17
C ALA A 83 -11.22 -1.63 -6.49
N LYS A 84 -10.61 -0.94 -7.46
CA LYS A 84 -11.19 -0.77 -8.80
C LYS A 84 -11.40 -2.10 -9.52
N ASN A 85 -10.44 -3.03 -9.43
CA ASN A 85 -10.57 -4.35 -10.04
C ASN A 85 -11.70 -5.18 -9.40
N ILE A 86 -11.92 -5.06 -8.09
CA ILE A 86 -13.06 -5.69 -7.40
C ILE A 86 -14.37 -5.14 -7.95
N GLU A 87 -14.48 -3.82 -8.13
CA GLU A 87 -15.70 -3.21 -8.68
C GLU A 87 -15.99 -3.67 -10.12
N VAL A 88 -14.95 -3.79 -10.97
CA VAL A 88 -15.11 -4.36 -12.31
C VAL A 88 -15.58 -5.81 -12.26
N LEU A 89 -15.02 -6.63 -11.36
CA LEU A 89 -15.45 -8.01 -11.18
C LEU A 89 -16.91 -8.08 -10.71
N LYS A 90 -17.29 -7.21 -9.77
CA LYS A 90 -18.66 -7.06 -9.26
C LYS A 90 -19.65 -6.80 -10.40
N GLU A 91 -19.34 -5.84 -11.27
CA GLU A 91 -20.13 -5.50 -12.45
C GLU A 91 -20.24 -6.67 -13.43
N GLN A 92 -19.16 -7.42 -13.65
CA GLN A 92 -19.17 -8.61 -14.50
C GLN A 92 -20.11 -9.71 -13.96
N VAL A 93 -20.14 -9.92 -12.64
CA VAL A 93 -21.05 -10.91 -12.04
C VAL A 93 -22.51 -10.45 -12.13
N ASP A 94 -22.77 -9.15 -11.91
CA ASP A 94 -24.12 -8.58 -12.07
C ASP A 94 -24.63 -8.68 -13.51
N THR A 95 -23.80 -8.32 -14.50
CA THR A 95 -24.14 -8.48 -15.91
C THR A 95 -24.42 -9.94 -16.27
N LEU A 96 -23.65 -10.88 -15.73
CA LEU A 96 -23.89 -12.31 -15.91
C LEU A 96 -25.23 -12.76 -15.31
N SER A 97 -25.61 -12.25 -14.14
CA SER A 97 -26.92 -12.51 -13.52
C SER A 97 -28.07 -11.97 -14.38
N LYS A 98 -27.92 -10.76 -14.94
CA LYS A 98 -28.89 -10.17 -15.88
C LYS A 98 -29.03 -11.00 -17.15
N LEU A 99 -27.93 -11.56 -17.68
CA LEU A 99 -27.95 -12.44 -18.85
C LEU A 99 -28.69 -13.75 -18.55
N GLU A 100 -28.45 -14.37 -17.39
CA GLU A 100 -29.20 -15.56 -16.95
C GLU A 100 -30.71 -15.27 -16.93
N GLY A 101 -31.12 -14.14 -16.33
CA GLY A 101 -32.51 -13.71 -16.28
C GLY A 101 -33.14 -13.56 -17.66
N LYS A 102 -32.42 -12.98 -18.62
CA LYS A 102 -32.88 -12.86 -20.01
C LYS A 102 -33.05 -14.22 -20.69
N VAL A 103 -32.10 -15.15 -20.52
CA VAL A 103 -32.20 -16.51 -21.07
C VAL A 103 -33.40 -17.24 -20.50
N ARG A 104 -33.59 -17.14 -19.18
CA ARG A 104 -34.71 -17.75 -18.47
C ARG A 104 -36.06 -17.21 -18.95
N LEU A 105 -36.16 -15.91 -19.23
CA LEU A 105 -37.33 -15.26 -19.82
C LEU A 105 -37.63 -15.75 -21.24
N ILE A 106 -36.62 -15.77 -22.13
CA ILE A 106 -36.78 -16.23 -23.52
C ILE A 106 -37.22 -17.69 -23.57
N ALA A 107 -36.65 -18.51 -22.69
CA ALA A 107 -36.96 -19.93 -22.63
C ALA A 107 -38.28 -20.23 -21.90
N ASP A 108 -39.02 -19.23 -21.37
CA ASP A 108 -40.20 -19.40 -20.51
C ASP A 108 -39.97 -20.44 -19.40
N ILE A 109 -38.80 -20.34 -18.74
CA ILE A 109 -38.46 -21.18 -17.59
C ILE A 109 -38.81 -20.36 -16.36
N LYS A 110 -39.84 -20.75 -15.60
CA LYS A 110 -40.15 -20.04 -14.35
C LYS A 110 -38.96 -20.11 -13.40
N LYS A 111 -38.63 -18.98 -12.77
CA LYS A 111 -37.65 -18.95 -11.69
C LYS A 111 -38.25 -19.71 -10.51
N SER A 112 -37.76 -20.92 -10.25
CA SER A 112 -37.98 -21.60 -8.97
C SER A 112 -37.32 -20.73 -7.90
N GLY A 113 -38.10 -19.91 -7.18
CA GLY A 113 -37.60 -19.09 -6.08
C GLY A 113 -37.66 -17.58 -6.26
N GLU A 114 -38.73 -17.02 -6.84
CA GLU A 114 -39.22 -15.75 -6.28
C GLU A 114 -39.85 -16.10 -4.92
N SER A 115 -39.18 -15.71 -3.83
CA SER A 115 -39.57 -15.88 -2.42
C SER A 115 -39.46 -17.28 -1.79
N SER A 116 -38.25 -17.69 -1.41
CA SER A 116 -38.03 -18.48 -0.19
C SER A 116 -36.54 -18.59 0.16
N GLY A 117 -36.03 -17.56 0.81
CA GLY A 117 -34.96 -17.61 1.79
C GLY A 117 -33.78 -18.56 1.57
N PHE A 118 -32.72 -18.04 0.98
CA PHE A 118 -31.42 -18.14 1.65
C PHE A 118 -31.17 -16.82 2.38
N ILE A 119 -31.83 -16.67 3.52
CA ILE A 119 -31.71 -15.54 4.45
C ILE A 119 -30.29 -15.62 5.04
N GLY A 120 -29.32 -14.91 4.47
CA GLY A 120 -27.99 -14.76 5.09
C GLY A 120 -26.81 -14.54 4.14
N ILE A 121 -26.89 -14.98 2.88
CA ILE A 121 -25.93 -14.53 1.86
C ILE A 121 -26.52 -13.26 1.28
N GLY A 122 -26.14 -12.13 1.86
CA GLY A 122 -26.33 -10.84 1.20
C GLY A 122 -25.80 -10.99 -0.21
N GLY A 123 -26.62 -10.66 -1.20
CA GLY A 123 -26.19 -10.63 -2.59
C GLY A 123 -24.99 -9.71 -2.78
N ILE A 124 -24.60 -9.52 -4.02
CA ILE A 124 -23.52 -8.59 -4.36
C ILE A 124 -23.80 -7.24 -3.67
N PRO A 125 -22.88 -6.72 -2.84
CA PRO A 125 -23.13 -5.52 -2.06
C PRO A 125 -23.41 -4.34 -2.98
N GLU A 126 -24.51 -3.63 -2.73
CA GLU A 126 -24.91 -2.42 -3.48
C GLU A 126 -24.00 -1.22 -3.20
N ASN A 127 -23.25 -1.27 -2.09
CA ASN A 127 -22.34 -0.20 -1.74
C ASN A 127 -21.06 -0.31 -2.59
N ASP A 128 -20.77 0.72 -3.37
CA ASP A 128 -19.55 0.80 -4.16
C ASP A 128 -18.35 1.05 -3.24
N LEU A 129 -17.19 0.46 -3.59
CA LEU A 129 -15.94 0.79 -2.92
C LEU A 129 -15.56 2.21 -3.34
N ASP A 130 -15.27 3.10 -2.38
CA ASP A 130 -14.72 4.43 -2.67
C ASP A 130 -13.19 4.33 -2.85
N PRO A 131 -12.67 4.34 -4.09
CA PRO A 131 -11.25 4.20 -4.34
C PRO A 131 -10.53 5.56 -4.30
N ASP A 132 -11.26 6.68 -4.22
CA ASP A 132 -10.70 8.05 -4.30
C ASP A 132 -10.35 8.61 -2.91
N ILE A 133 -10.25 7.74 -1.91
CA ILE A 133 -9.73 8.13 -0.60
C ILE A 133 -8.28 8.59 -0.74
N SER A 134 -8.01 9.81 -0.25
CA SER A 134 -6.69 10.42 -0.30
C SER A 134 -5.60 9.47 0.20
N LEU A 135 -4.52 9.34 -0.57
CA LEU A 135 -3.33 8.55 -0.24
C LEU A 135 -2.68 8.96 1.09
N GLU A 136 -3.07 10.05 1.75
CA GLU A 136 -2.61 10.45 3.08
C GLU A 136 -3.39 9.74 4.21
N THR A 137 -4.66 9.38 3.96
CA THR A 137 -5.60 8.85 4.96
C THR A 137 -5.40 7.34 5.20
N ARG A 138 -5.71 6.84 6.41
CA ARG A 138 -5.62 5.40 6.71
C ARG A 138 -6.68 4.60 5.94
N HIS A 139 -6.25 3.72 5.04
CA HIS A 139 -7.10 2.87 4.19
C HIS A 139 -7.65 1.62 4.89
N ASN A 140 -7.57 1.51 6.23
CA ASN A 140 -7.96 0.30 6.96
C ASN A 140 -9.43 -0.08 6.75
N ASN A 141 -10.32 0.92 6.62
CA ASN A 141 -11.73 0.68 6.35
C ASN A 141 -11.94 0.15 4.93
N LEU A 142 -11.31 0.77 3.92
CA LEU A 142 -11.36 0.29 2.54
C LEU A 142 -10.86 -1.16 2.44
N ILE A 143 -9.74 -1.49 3.09
CA ILE A 143 -9.20 -2.86 3.08
C ILE A 143 -10.21 -3.86 3.69
N ARG A 144 -10.82 -3.51 4.82
CA ARG A 144 -11.83 -4.34 5.47
C ARG A 144 -13.06 -4.53 4.57
N GLU A 145 -13.52 -3.47 3.93
CA GLU A 145 -14.65 -3.51 2.99
C GLU A 145 -14.32 -4.37 1.77
N MET A 146 -13.15 -4.19 1.14
CA MET A 146 -12.69 -5.04 0.04
C MET A 146 -12.72 -6.52 0.41
N HIS A 147 -12.19 -6.90 1.58
CA HIS A 147 -12.21 -8.30 2.02
C HIS A 147 -13.64 -8.84 2.17
N GLN A 148 -14.54 -8.04 2.72
CA GLN A 148 -15.94 -8.42 2.86
C GLN A 148 -16.60 -8.59 1.48
N GLN A 149 -16.39 -7.64 0.58
CA GLN A 149 -16.98 -7.66 -0.77
C GLN A 149 -16.45 -8.80 -1.63
N VAL A 150 -15.15 -9.12 -1.55
CA VAL A 150 -14.55 -10.26 -2.26
C VAL A 150 -15.18 -11.57 -1.78
N ASN A 151 -15.33 -11.76 -0.48
CA ASN A 151 -15.96 -12.96 0.07
C ASN A 151 -17.43 -13.08 -0.38
N GLN A 152 -18.19 -11.98 -0.32
CA GLN A 152 -19.59 -11.97 -0.78
C GLN A 152 -19.70 -12.24 -2.28
N THR A 153 -18.87 -11.61 -3.10
CA THR A 153 -18.85 -11.81 -4.55
C THR A 153 -18.47 -13.24 -4.90
N THR A 154 -17.50 -13.83 -4.19
CA THR A 154 -17.10 -15.24 -4.40
C THR A 154 -18.27 -16.19 -4.14
N LEU A 155 -18.98 -16.01 -3.02
CA LEU A 155 -20.16 -16.81 -2.71
C LEU A 155 -21.28 -16.62 -3.74
N ALA A 156 -21.48 -15.37 -4.21
CA ALA A 156 -22.46 -15.08 -5.25
C ALA A 156 -22.12 -15.76 -6.58
N VAL A 157 -20.83 -15.79 -6.96
CA VAL A 157 -20.34 -16.48 -8.16
C VAL A 157 -20.56 -17.99 -8.06
N GLU A 158 -20.21 -18.60 -6.92
CA GLU A 158 -20.45 -20.04 -6.70
C GLU A 158 -21.93 -20.39 -6.87
N GLN A 159 -22.82 -19.59 -6.27
CA GLN A 159 -24.26 -19.78 -6.43
C GLN A 159 -24.72 -19.57 -7.89
N GLN A 160 -24.16 -18.58 -8.57
CA GLN A 160 -24.47 -18.29 -9.97
C GLN A 160 -24.08 -19.46 -10.88
N VAL A 161 -22.94 -20.12 -10.61
CA VAL A 161 -22.53 -21.33 -11.34
C VAL A 161 -23.55 -22.46 -11.19
N LEU A 162 -24.04 -22.70 -9.97
CA LEU A 162 -25.09 -23.71 -9.72
C LEU A 162 -26.38 -23.37 -10.47
N ASN A 163 -26.77 -22.08 -10.49
CA ASN A 163 -27.96 -21.63 -11.21
C ASN A 163 -27.84 -21.85 -12.73
N PHE A 164 -26.66 -21.62 -13.31
CA PHE A 164 -26.42 -21.89 -14.73
C PHE A 164 -26.44 -23.38 -15.05
N GLU A 165 -25.89 -24.23 -14.19
CA GLU A 165 -25.94 -25.68 -14.40
C GLU A 165 -27.39 -26.17 -14.45
N ASP A 166 -28.24 -25.68 -13.55
CA ASP A 166 -29.67 -25.98 -13.54
C ASP A 166 -30.39 -25.44 -14.79
N LEU A 167 -30.08 -24.19 -15.17
CA LEU A 167 -30.64 -23.59 -16.38
C LEU A 167 -30.29 -24.40 -17.64
N ILE A 168 -29.05 -24.86 -17.77
CA ILE A 168 -28.60 -25.70 -18.89
C ILE A 168 -29.40 -27.01 -18.93
N LYS A 169 -29.58 -27.69 -17.79
CA LYS A 169 -30.39 -28.93 -17.71
C LYS A 169 -31.83 -28.68 -18.15
N HIS A 170 -32.44 -27.58 -17.74
CA HIS A 170 -33.79 -27.21 -18.15
C HIS A 170 -33.90 -26.91 -19.65
N LEU A 171 -32.93 -26.19 -20.21
CA LEU A 171 -32.86 -25.90 -21.64
C LEU A 171 -32.69 -27.17 -22.47
N GLU A 172 -31.83 -28.10 -22.03
CA GLU A 172 -31.64 -29.38 -22.70
C GLU A 172 -32.92 -30.22 -22.70
N LYS A 173 -33.63 -30.27 -21.57
CA LYS A 173 -34.94 -30.94 -21.48
C LYS A 173 -35.98 -30.32 -22.42
N LYS A 174 -36.06 -28.98 -22.48
CA LYS A 174 -36.96 -28.29 -23.42
C LYS A 174 -36.56 -28.54 -24.87
N LYS A 175 -35.27 -28.52 -25.20
CA LYS A 175 -34.76 -28.84 -26.54
C LYS A 175 -35.20 -30.24 -26.98
N ASN A 176 -35.03 -31.23 -26.11
CA ASN A 176 -35.41 -32.61 -26.40
C ASN A 176 -36.93 -32.74 -26.59
N LEU A 177 -37.73 -32.08 -25.74
CA LEU A 177 -39.20 -32.06 -25.89
C LEU A 177 -39.64 -31.43 -27.21
N LEU A 178 -39.06 -30.28 -27.59
CA LEU A 178 -39.39 -29.60 -28.84
C LEU A 178 -38.93 -30.40 -30.07
N ALA A 179 -37.80 -31.11 -29.99
CA ALA A 179 -37.36 -32.00 -31.06
C ALA A 179 -38.31 -33.20 -31.25
N SER A 180 -38.99 -33.65 -30.19
CA SER A 180 -40.00 -34.71 -30.24
C SER A 180 -41.42 -34.21 -30.49
N THR A 181 -41.65 -32.89 -30.56
CA THR A 181 -42.97 -32.31 -30.84
C THR A 181 -43.02 -31.89 -32.31
N PRO A 182 -43.88 -32.51 -33.14
CA PRO A 182 -43.99 -32.10 -34.54
C PRO A 182 -44.45 -30.65 -34.63
N SER A 183 -43.74 -29.84 -35.42
CA SER A 183 -44.03 -28.40 -35.58
C SER A 183 -45.32 -28.12 -36.35
N ILE A 184 -45.85 -29.12 -37.05
CA ILE A 184 -47.06 -29.05 -37.86
C ILE A 184 -48.00 -30.14 -37.39
N ARG A 185 -49.24 -29.77 -37.09
CA ARG A 185 -50.31 -30.73 -36.81
C ARG A 185 -50.68 -31.43 -38.13
N PRO A 186 -50.52 -32.76 -38.23
CA PRO A 186 -50.65 -33.45 -39.52
C PRO A 186 -52.09 -33.53 -40.04
N VAL A 187 -53.11 -33.43 -39.18
CA VAL A 187 -54.53 -33.53 -39.56
C VAL A 187 -55.45 -32.84 -38.53
N ASP A 188 -56.52 -32.21 -39.01
CA ASP A 188 -57.62 -31.70 -38.19
C ASP A 188 -58.58 -32.84 -37.80
N GLY A 189 -58.55 -33.22 -36.53
CA GLY A 189 -59.40 -34.28 -35.96
C GLY A 189 -59.44 -34.22 -34.43
N TRP A 190 -60.40 -34.92 -33.82
CA TRP A 190 -60.51 -35.01 -32.36
C TRP A 190 -59.41 -35.91 -31.78
N ILE A 191 -58.67 -35.36 -30.81
CA ILE A 191 -57.61 -36.07 -30.09
C ILE A 191 -58.29 -36.93 -29.02
N THR A 192 -58.22 -38.26 -29.18
CA THR A 192 -58.81 -39.23 -28.25
C THR A 192 -57.80 -39.70 -27.19
N SER A 193 -56.49 -39.45 -27.38
CA SER A 193 -55.41 -39.92 -26.51
C SER A 193 -54.29 -38.87 -26.35
N LYS A 194 -53.71 -38.79 -25.15
CA LYS A 194 -52.55 -37.95 -24.85
C LYS A 194 -51.22 -38.50 -25.38
N PHE A 195 -51.19 -39.74 -25.88
CA PHE A 195 -49.98 -40.41 -26.36
C PHE A 195 -49.94 -40.64 -27.87
N GLY A 196 -50.97 -40.19 -28.60
CA GLY A 196 -51.27 -40.74 -29.93
C GLY A 196 -52.04 -42.04 -29.77
#